data_AF-A0A6P0DUQ7-F1
#
_entry.id   AF-A0A6P0DUQ7-F1
#
_cell.length_a   1.000
_cell.length_b   1.000
_cell.length_c   1.000
_cell.angle_alpha   90.00
_cell.angle_beta   90.00
_cell.angle_gamma   90.00
#
_symmetry.space_group_name_H-M   'P 1'
#
loop_
_entity.id
_entity.type
_entity.pdbx_description
1 polymer ?
#
loop_
_entity_poly.entity_id
_entity_poly.type
_entity_poly.pdbx_seq_one_letter_code
_entity_poly.pdbx_strand_id
1 'polypeptide(L)' 'IYDWVEELFWKDSRYRLLENFAEGPGETATDGAELTLFVWREFCERAEPPPVKGPSVSEAIELLREAMRFPAPQA' A
#
# COMPACT_ATOMS: atom_id res chain seq x y z
N ILE A 1 3.47 -4.17 0.54
CA ILE A 1 2.47 -3.08 0.47
C ILE A 1 1.12 -3.75 0.20
N TYR A 2 -0.03 -3.10 0.40
CA TYR A 2 -1.33 -3.71 0.06
C TYR A 2 -1.58 -3.63 -1.45
N ASP A 3 -2.16 -4.67 -2.06
CA ASP A 3 -2.40 -4.77 -3.51
C ASP A 3 -3.12 -3.53 -4.09
N TRP A 4 -4.12 -3.00 -3.37
CA TRP A 4 -4.86 -1.83 -3.83
C TRP A 4 -4.02 -0.55 -3.88
N VAL A 5 -2.96 -0.45 -3.07
CA VAL A 5 -2.00 0.67 -3.12
C VAL A 5 -1.12 0.50 -4.35
N GLU A 6 -0.69 -0.72 -4.64
CA GLU A 6 0.09 -1.03 -5.85
C GLU A 6 -0.74 -0.75 -7.11
N GLU A 7 -2.03 -1.09 -7.13
CA GLU A 7 -2.93 -0.72 -8.23
C GLU A 7 -3.00 0.80 -8.48
N LEU A 8 -3.04 1.61 -7.42
CA LEU A 8 -3.06 3.07 -7.55
C LEU A 8 -1.71 3.59 -8.06
N PHE A 9 -0.61 3.04 -7.55
CA PHE A 9 0.75 3.33 -8.00
C PHE A 9 0.95 2.99 -9.49
N TRP A 10 0.49 1.82 -9.95
CA TRP A 10 0.59 1.41 -11.36
C TRP A 10 -0.24 2.29 -12.31
N LYS A 11 -1.32 2.91 -11.83
CA LYS A 11 -2.16 3.82 -12.63
C LYS A 11 -1.61 5.24 -12.72
N ASP A 12 -0.69 5.63 -11.84
CA ASP A 12 -0.16 6.99 -11.80
C ASP A 12 1.17 7.10 -12.55
N SER A 13 1.11 7.59 -13.79
CA SER A 13 2.28 7.73 -14.66
C SER A 13 3.32 8.73 -14.14
N ARG A 14 2.99 9.58 -13.14
CA ARG A 14 3.96 10.52 -12.54
C ARG A 14 5.09 9.79 -11.82
N TYR A 15 4.86 8.55 -11.40
CA TYR A 15 5.81 7.72 -10.65
C TYR A 15 6.47 6.64 -11.52
N ARG A 16 6.68 6.92 -12.81
CA ARG A 16 7.48 6.11 -13.75
C ARG A 16 8.78 6.83 -14.16
N LEU A 17 9.07 7.96 -13.51
CA LEU A 17 10.14 8.86 -13.92
C LEU A 17 11.53 8.24 -13.70
N LEU A 18 11.69 7.40 -12.67
CA LEU A 18 12.96 6.77 -12.35
C LEU A 18 13.33 5.65 -13.34
N GLU A 19 12.38 5.13 -14.11
CA GLU A 19 12.67 4.22 -15.24
C GLU A 19 13.58 4.89 -16.27
N ASN A 20 13.48 6.21 -16.46
CA ASN A 20 14.32 6.95 -17.41
C ASN A 20 15.79 7.06 -17.00
N PHE A 21 16.13 6.70 -15.76
CA PHE A 21 17.48 6.76 -15.22
C PHE A 21 18.15 5.38 -15.16
N ALA A 22 17.48 4.31 -15.60
CA ALA A 22 18.08 2.97 -15.67
C ALA A 22 19.14 2.92 -16.79
N GLU A 23 20.35 2.43 -16.48
CA GLU A 23 21.45 2.28 -17.43
C GLU A 23 21.46 0.87 -18.03
N GLY A 24 20.86 0.73 -19.22
CA GLY A 24 21.02 -0.46 -20.07
C GLY A 24 19.91 -1.51 -19.99
N PRO A 25 19.86 -2.43 -20.96
CA PRO A 25 18.82 -3.44 -21.05
C PRO A 25 19.04 -4.52 -19.98
N GLY A 26 18.26 -4.48 -18.90
CA GLY A 26 18.30 -5.49 -17.83
C GLY A 26 18.32 -4.93 -16.41
N GLU A 27 18.49 -3.62 -16.22
CA GLU A 27 18.17 -2.97 -14.94
C GLU A 27 16.65 -2.94 -14.78
N THR A 28 16.09 -4.00 -14.20
CA THR A 28 14.65 -4.16 -14.04
C THR A 28 14.09 -3.26 -12.94
N ALA A 29 13.13 -2.42 -13.36
CA ALA A 29 11.95 -1.89 -12.66
C ALA A 29 12.23 -1.19 -11.31
N THR A 30 12.30 0.14 -11.37
CA THR A 30 12.57 1.05 -10.23
C THR A 30 11.38 1.14 -9.24
N ASP A 31 10.68 0.04 -9.01
CA ASP A 31 9.36 0.04 -8.40
C ASP A 31 9.41 0.36 -6.91
N GLY A 32 10.40 -0.16 -6.18
CA GLY A 32 10.47 0.01 -4.72
C GLY A 32 10.70 1.46 -4.30
N ALA A 33 11.56 2.19 -5.02
CA ALA A 33 11.85 3.59 -4.73
C ALA A 33 10.68 4.50 -5.13
N GLU A 34 10.11 4.29 -6.31
CA GLU A 34 8.95 5.05 -6.80
C GLU A 34 7.70 4.77 -5.96
N LEU A 35 7.48 3.53 -5.54
CA LEU A 35 6.39 3.14 -4.65
C LEU A 35 6.55 3.78 -3.26
N THR A 36 7.77 3.85 -2.74
CA THR A 36 8.04 4.54 -1.47
C THR A 36 7.72 6.02 -1.58
N LEU A 37 8.17 6.68 -2.65
CA LEU A 37 7.87 8.10 -2.92
C LEU A 37 6.36 8.33 -3.11
N PHE A 38 5.68 7.43 -3.82
CA PHE A 38 4.23 7.46 -4.02
C PHE A 38 3.48 7.42 -2.69
N VAL A 39 3.78 6.43 -1.84
CA VAL A 39 3.14 6.29 -0.52
C VAL A 39 3.36 7.55 0.32
N TRP A 40 4.59 8.05 0.38
CA TRP A 40 4.93 9.23 1.17
C TRP A 40 4.16 10.47 0.69
N ARG A 41 4.23 10.77 -0.60
CA ARG A 41 3.61 11.99 -1.16
C ARG A 41 2.10 11.96 -1.12
N GLU A 42 1.48 10.83 -1.46
CA GLU A 42 0.03 10.76 -1.65
C GLU A 42 -0.74 10.45 -0.36
N PHE A 43 -0.16 9.68 0.56
CA PHE A 43 -0.87 9.24 1.77
C PHE A 43 -0.36 9.91 3.06
N CYS A 44 0.88 10.40 3.09
CA CYS A 44 1.43 11.04 4.29
C CYS A 44 1.46 12.57 4.21
N GLU A 45 1.83 13.15 3.05
CA GLU A 45 1.99 14.61 2.91
C GLU A 45 0.78 15.34 2.31
N ARG A 46 -0.01 14.66 1.47
CA ARG A 46 -1.16 15.27 0.80
C ARG A 46 -2.28 15.57 1.80
N ALA A 47 -2.77 16.81 1.81
CA ALA A 47 -3.84 17.24 2.73
C ALA A 47 -5.13 16.41 2.59
N GLU A 48 -5.45 16.01 1.36
CA GLU A 48 -6.58 15.12 1.05
C GLU A 48 -6.03 13.86 0.36
N PRO A 49 -5.75 12.79 1.11
CA PRO A 49 -5.16 11.57 0.56
C PRO A 49 -6.16 10.80 -0.33
N PRO A 50 -5.67 9.93 -1.23
CA PRO A 50 -6.54 9.03 -1.99
C PRO A 50 -7.42 8.15 -1.09
N PRO A 51 -8.60 7.71 -1.57
CA PRO A 51 -9.46 6.80 -0.83
C PRO A 51 -8.72 5.51 -0.45
N VAL A 52 -8.79 5.14 0.83
CA VAL A 52 -8.23 3.91 1.36
C VAL A 52 -9.23 2.77 1.19
N LYS A 53 -8.75 1.59 0.76
CA LYS A 53 -9.57 0.37 0.77
C LYS A 53 -9.30 -0.43 2.05
N GLY A 54 -10.36 -0.83 2.73
CA GLY A 54 -10.28 -1.69 3.91
C GLY A 54 -11.44 -1.46 4.87
N PRO A 55 -11.47 -2.22 5.98
CA PRO A 55 -12.44 -2.02 7.04
C PRO A 55 -12.32 -0.62 7.63
N SER A 56 -13.46 -0.03 7.97
CA SER A 56 -13.51 1.11 8.89
C SER A 56 -12.88 0.74 10.23
N VAL A 57 -12.59 1.76 11.06
CA VAL A 57 -12.07 1.54 12.42
C VAL A 57 -13.00 0.63 13.22
N SER A 58 -14.32 0.82 13.11
CA SER A 58 -15.31 0.00 13.81
C SER A 58 -15.29 -1.45 13.34
N GLU A 59 -15.24 -1.69 12.02
CA GLU A 59 -15.16 -3.05 11.47
C GLU A 59 -13.84 -3.73 11.83
N ALA A 60 -12.72 -2.99 11.81
CA ALA A 60 -11.42 -3.51 12.22
C ALA A 60 -11.42 -3.95 13.69
N ILE A 61 -12.08 -3.20 14.58
CA ILE A 61 -12.22 -3.56 16.00
C ILE A 61 -12.99 -4.87 16.15
N GLU A 62 -14.11 -5.05 15.44
CA GLU A 62 -14.88 -6.29 15.53
C GLU A 62 -14.11 -7.49 14.98
N LEU A 63 -13.45 -7.34 13.82
CA LEU A 63 -12.59 -8.38 13.25
C LEU A 63 -11.48 -8.81 14.23
N LEU A 64 -10.84 -7.84 14.90
CA LEU A 64 -9.80 -8.15 15.90
C LEU A 64 -10.38 -8.87 17.12
N ARG A 65 -11.55 -8.44 17.63
CA ARG A 65 -12.23 -9.13 18.74
C ARG A 65 -12.54 -10.57 18.39
N GLU A 66 -13.04 -10.83 17.18
CA GLU A 66 -13.32 -12.18 16.70
C GLU A 66 -12.06 -13.03 16.59
N ALA A 67 -11.00 -12.49 15.98
CA ALA A 67 -9.72 -13.19 15.82
C ALA A 67 -9.03 -13.50 17.16
N MET A 68 -9.22 -12.65 18.18
CA MET A 68 -8.63 -12.83 19.51
C MET A 68 -9.50 -13.63 20.49
N ARG A 69 -10.70 -14.05 20.09
CA ARG A 69 -11.47 -15.03 20.88
C ARG A 69 -10.75 -16.37 20.81
N PHE A 70 -9.83 -16.60 21.75
CA PHE A 70 -9.24 -17.92 21.97
C PHE A 70 -10.37 -18.91 22.26
N PRO A 71 -10.48 -20.03 21.51
CA PRO A 71 -11.34 -21.12 21.95
C PRO A 71 -10.83 -21.60 23.31
N ALA A 72 -11.75 -21.86 24.25
CA ALA A 72 -11.40 -22.47 25.51
C ALA A 72 -10.64 -23.78 25.26
N PRO A 73 -9.62 -24.12 26.06
CA PRO A 73 -8.98 -25.42 25.95
C PRO A 73 -10.06 -26.50 26.06
N GLN A 74 -10.10 -27.44 25.11
CA GLN A 74 -10.95 -28.62 25.25
C GLN A 74 -10.43 -29.39 26.47
N ALA A 75 -11.28 -29.47 27.50
CA ALA A 75 -11.03 -30.21 28.74
C ALA A 75 -11.17 -31.72 28.52
#